data_AF-A0A928WN07-F1
#
_entry.id   AF-A0A928WN07-F1
#
_cell.length_a   1.000
_cell.length_b   1.000
_cell.length_c   1.000
_cell.angle_alpha   90.00
_cell.angle_beta   90.00
_cell.angle_gamma   90.00
#
_symmetry.space_group_name_H-M   'P 1'
#
loop_
_entity.id
_entity.type
_entity.pdbx_description
1 polymer ?
#
loop_
_entity_poly.entity_id
_entity_poly.type
_entity_poly.pdbx_seq_one_letter_code
_entity_poly.pdbx_strand_id
1 'polypeptide(L)'
;MLPSKFVEAAGFPLPWQEKHLQQYISDRLTERGFTTHLEAPANGGRADIVTSWQGGAIVEVKKYLDRDNIYQAVGQLNLYGLNNTHKLIVMGFLTPDAREQPSALKTASMVEQNPRIQVVFVNTDEEWLPGNKVRIGFGNFSLWNLRLPQLPNFQDWRWWFNLAKANPLILVLAGSLFLGILPELRKPTPTPIKNMQFTSGQIYSFRGSQIRFDSQINSGASPRFVFLDSSGKRKEIGQQFISEVQEVKILSEQ
;
A
#
# COMPACT_ATOMS: atom_id res chain seq x y z
N MET A 1 13.49 11.66 25.38
CA MET A 1 14.27 12.89 25.71
C MET A 1 13.58 13.63 26.85
N LEU A 2 14.33 14.21 27.81
CA LEU A 2 13.73 15.06 28.85
C LEU A 2 13.11 16.33 28.21
N PRO A 3 11.96 16.84 28.70
CA PRO A 3 11.35 18.04 28.13
C PRO A 3 12.29 19.26 28.10
N SER A 4 13.13 19.44 29.12
CA SER A 4 14.12 20.54 29.15
C SER A 4 15.14 20.46 28.01
N LYS A 5 15.69 19.28 27.74
CA LYS A 5 16.62 19.06 26.63
C LYS A 5 15.94 19.24 25.27
N PHE A 6 14.66 18.88 25.17
CA PHE A 6 13.88 19.11 23.96
C PHE A 6 13.72 20.61 23.71
N VAL A 7 13.30 21.37 24.72
CA VAL A 7 13.08 22.82 24.64
C VAL A 7 14.36 23.54 24.21
N GLU A 8 15.50 23.15 24.75
CA GLU A 8 16.82 23.66 24.36
C GLU A 8 17.16 23.30 22.91
N ALA A 9 17.04 22.03 22.53
CA ALA A 9 17.36 21.56 21.18
C ALA A 9 16.41 22.11 20.10
N ALA A 10 15.16 22.40 20.47
CA ALA A 10 14.16 23.01 19.60
C ALA A 10 14.26 24.54 19.55
N GLY A 11 15.14 25.16 20.33
CA GLY A 11 15.37 26.61 20.32
C GLY A 11 14.20 27.42 20.89
N PHE A 12 13.45 26.89 21.84
CA PHE A 12 12.31 27.60 22.43
C PHE A 12 12.79 28.78 23.33
N PRO A 13 12.05 29.90 23.36
CA PRO A 13 12.39 31.03 24.25
C PRO A 13 12.17 30.67 25.71
N LEU A 14 12.86 31.34 26.63
CA LEU A 14 12.67 31.18 28.08
C LEU A 14 12.01 32.43 28.70
N PRO A 15 10.85 32.31 29.38
CA PRO A 15 10.09 31.08 29.63
C PRO A 15 9.28 30.63 28.40
N TRP A 16 9.29 29.33 28.11
CA TRP A 16 8.47 28.77 27.03
C TRP A 16 7.04 28.48 27.50
N GLN A 17 6.14 28.47 26.52
CA GLN A 17 4.68 28.34 26.67
C GLN A 17 4.14 27.35 25.64
N GLU A 18 2.94 26.82 25.86
CA GLU A 18 2.26 25.84 25.00
C GLU A 18 2.24 26.24 23.52
N LYS A 19 1.94 27.52 23.22
CA LYS A 19 1.98 28.05 21.84
C LYS A 19 3.29 27.83 21.09
N HIS A 20 4.43 27.73 21.81
CA HIS A 20 5.72 27.47 21.16
C HIS A 20 5.84 26.00 20.75
N LEU A 21 5.27 25.09 21.55
CA LEU A 21 5.18 23.68 21.17
C LEU A 21 4.19 23.49 20.01
N GLN A 22 3.06 24.19 20.04
CA GLN A 22 2.09 24.22 18.95
C GLN A 22 2.73 24.72 17.65
N GLN A 23 3.45 25.84 17.69
CA GLN A 23 4.19 26.35 16.53
C GLN A 23 5.22 25.32 16.03
N TYR A 24 6.01 24.74 16.92
CA TYR A 24 7.00 23.71 16.56
C TYR A 24 6.35 22.51 15.85
N ILE A 25 5.24 21.99 16.37
CA ILE A 25 4.52 20.85 15.75
C ILE A 25 4.03 21.24 14.35
N SER A 26 3.47 22.44 14.21
CA SER A 26 2.99 22.97 12.92
C SER A 26 4.13 23.11 11.91
N ASP A 27 5.26 23.67 12.33
CA ASP A 27 6.45 23.82 11.48
C ASP A 27 6.95 22.44 11.02
N ARG A 28 7.06 21.49 11.95
CA ARG A 28 7.46 20.10 11.64
C ARG A 28 6.52 19.42 10.67
N LEU A 29 5.20 19.59 10.81
CA LEU A 29 4.21 19.06 9.88
C LEU A 29 4.33 19.70 8.49
N THR A 30 4.54 21.01 8.45
CA THR A 30 4.71 21.79 7.21
C THR A 30 6.00 21.40 6.49
N GLU A 31 7.10 21.18 7.21
CA GLU A 31 8.35 20.63 6.67
C GLU A 31 8.17 19.26 6.00
N ARG A 32 7.14 18.48 6.40
CA ARG A 32 6.79 17.20 5.75
C ARG A 32 5.85 17.35 4.56
N GLY A 33 5.46 18.58 4.21
CA GLY A 33 4.53 18.86 3.11
C GLY A 33 3.05 18.72 3.48
N PHE A 34 2.69 18.67 4.76
CA PHE A 34 1.29 18.74 5.18
C PHE A 34 0.82 20.18 5.25
N THR A 35 -0.43 20.42 4.86
CA THR A 35 -1.09 21.70 5.11
C THR A 35 -1.37 21.82 6.60
N THR A 36 -1.18 23.00 7.18
CA THR A 36 -1.37 23.28 8.60
C THR A 36 -2.08 24.62 8.77
N HIS A 37 -3.02 24.68 9.70
CA HIS A 37 -3.71 25.89 10.12
C HIS A 37 -3.71 25.94 11.64
N LEU A 38 -3.00 26.92 12.20
CA LEU A 38 -2.99 27.18 13.63
C LEU A 38 -4.27 27.91 14.05
N GLU A 39 -4.76 27.61 15.26
CA GLU A 39 -5.91 28.28 15.86
C GLU A 39 -7.14 28.26 14.93
N ALA A 40 -7.38 27.15 14.24
CA ALA A 40 -8.40 27.08 13.21
C ALA A 40 -9.81 27.07 13.84
N PRO A 41 -10.79 27.80 13.28
CA PRO A 41 -12.18 27.72 13.74
C PRO A 41 -12.70 26.29 13.71
N ALA A 42 -13.31 25.86 14.82
CA ALA A 42 -13.88 24.53 14.97
C ALA A 42 -15.21 24.60 15.74
N ASN A 43 -15.94 23.49 15.77
CA ASN A 43 -17.18 23.40 16.53
C ASN A 43 -16.89 23.63 18.02
N GLY A 44 -17.46 24.68 18.62
CA GLY A 44 -17.28 24.97 20.04
C GLY A 44 -15.99 25.71 20.41
N GLY A 45 -15.20 26.19 19.43
CA GLY A 45 -14.02 27.00 19.74
C GLY A 45 -13.03 27.14 18.59
N ARG A 46 -11.74 27.17 18.93
CA ARG A 46 -10.62 27.14 18.00
C ARG A 46 -9.76 25.93 18.35
N ALA A 47 -9.45 25.12 17.35
CA ALA A 47 -8.53 23.99 17.50
C ALA A 47 -7.09 24.48 17.33
N ASP A 48 -6.17 23.95 18.12
CA ASP A 48 -4.78 24.42 18.10
C ASP A 48 -4.13 24.22 16.73
N ILE A 49 -4.32 23.06 16.10
CA ILE A 49 -3.83 22.78 14.75
C ILE A 49 -4.85 21.95 13.97
N VAL A 50 -5.19 22.37 12.75
CA VAL A 50 -5.88 21.53 11.75
C VAL A 50 -4.92 21.26 10.60
N THR A 51 -4.78 19.99 10.20
CA THR A 51 -3.77 19.59 9.22
C THR A 51 -4.25 18.49 8.29
N SER A 52 -3.68 18.38 7.09
CA SER A 52 -3.90 17.25 6.17
C SER A 52 -3.15 15.96 6.54
N TRP A 53 -2.40 15.96 7.64
CA TRP A 53 -1.72 14.75 8.15
C TRP A 53 -2.72 13.61 8.41
N GLN A 54 -2.32 12.38 8.08
CA GLN A 54 -3.15 11.16 8.20
C GLN A 54 -4.51 11.24 7.48
N GLY A 55 -4.61 11.98 6.37
CA GLY A 55 -5.86 12.16 5.63
C GLY A 55 -6.80 13.21 6.24
N GLY A 56 -6.30 13.99 7.21
CA GLY A 56 -7.04 15.02 7.91
C GLY A 56 -7.00 14.78 9.42
N ALA A 57 -6.43 15.71 10.18
CA ALA A 57 -6.33 15.64 11.62
C ALA A 57 -6.61 16.99 12.28
N ILE A 58 -7.20 16.92 13.48
CA ILE A 58 -7.37 18.02 14.42
C ILE A 58 -6.48 17.69 15.62
N VAL A 59 -5.57 18.59 15.94
CA VAL A 59 -4.60 18.43 17.02
C VAL A 59 -4.93 19.39 18.15
N GLU A 60 -4.96 18.87 19.37
CA GLU A 60 -4.95 19.65 20.61
C GLU A 60 -3.58 19.46 21.27
N VAL A 61 -2.91 20.56 21.56
CA VAL A 61 -1.57 20.61 22.10
C VAL A 61 -1.64 20.94 23.59
N LYS A 62 -1.01 20.12 24.42
CA LYS A 62 -0.81 20.42 25.84
C LYS A 62 0.65 20.49 26.19
N LYS A 63 1.01 21.44 27.07
CA LYS A 63 2.38 21.60 27.55
C LYS A 63 2.94 20.28 28.10
N TYR A 64 2.17 19.62 28.95
CA TYR A 64 2.48 18.31 29.52
C TYR A 64 1.25 17.42 29.48
N LEU A 65 1.46 16.15 29.12
CA LEU A 65 0.47 15.10 29.09
C LEU A 65 0.59 14.28 30.37
N ASP A 66 -0.27 14.64 31.32
CA ASP A 66 -0.68 13.82 32.45
C ASP A 66 -2.08 13.23 32.17
N ARG A 67 -2.63 12.49 33.14
CA ARG A 67 -3.95 11.88 33.01
C ARG A 67 -5.04 12.90 32.71
N ASP A 68 -5.05 14.03 33.43
CA ASP A 68 -6.16 14.97 33.41
C ASP A 68 -6.12 15.82 32.14
N ASN A 69 -4.93 16.27 31.74
CA ASN A 69 -4.73 17.01 30.50
C ASN A 69 -5.07 16.16 29.27
N ILE A 70 -4.79 14.85 29.28
CA ILE A 70 -5.21 13.95 28.20
C ILE A 70 -6.74 13.90 28.10
N TYR A 71 -7.45 13.71 29.23
CA TYR A 71 -8.92 13.68 29.21
C TYR A 71 -9.53 15.02 28.78
N GLN A 72 -8.99 16.13 29.26
CA GLN A 72 -9.43 17.47 28.85
C GLN A 72 -9.26 17.67 27.35
N ALA A 73 -8.07 17.36 26.82
CA ALA A 73 -7.78 17.49 25.40
C ALA A 73 -8.70 16.62 24.54
N VAL A 74 -8.95 15.37 24.93
CA VAL A 74 -9.91 14.49 24.26
C VAL A 74 -11.33 15.06 24.29
N GLY A 75 -11.75 15.65 25.41
CA GLY A 75 -13.03 16.35 25.52
C GLY A 75 -13.18 17.48 24.50
N GLN A 76 -12.16 18.33 24.39
CA GLN A 76 -12.11 19.44 23.41
C GLN A 76 -12.13 18.90 21.97
N LEU A 77 -11.28 17.91 21.68
CA LEU A 77 -11.20 17.30 20.35
C LEU A 77 -12.50 16.64 19.90
N ASN A 78 -13.24 16.01 20.80
CA ASN A 78 -14.55 15.43 20.47
C ASN A 78 -15.56 16.51 20.06
N LEU A 79 -15.51 17.70 20.66
CA LEU A 79 -16.33 18.84 20.25
C LEU A 79 -15.89 19.36 18.87
N TYR A 80 -14.58 19.58 18.68
CA TYR A 80 -14.03 20.06 17.40
C TYR A 80 -14.28 19.08 16.25
N GLY A 81 -14.25 17.77 16.56
CA GLY A 81 -14.45 16.66 15.65
C GLY A 81 -15.90 16.36 15.27
N LEU A 82 -16.88 17.10 15.79
CA LEU A 82 -18.28 16.88 15.43
C LEU A 82 -18.50 17.05 13.91
N ASN A 83 -19.30 16.16 13.32
CA ASN A 83 -19.67 16.16 11.91
C ASN A 83 -18.51 16.05 10.90
N ASN A 84 -17.35 15.54 11.33
CA ASN A 84 -16.26 15.17 10.42
C ASN A 84 -15.62 13.84 10.85
N THR A 85 -14.75 13.30 10.00
CA THR A 85 -14.04 12.03 10.20
C THR A 85 -12.54 12.21 10.44
N HIS A 86 -12.08 13.45 10.65
CA HIS A 86 -10.66 13.72 10.90
C HIS A 86 -10.15 12.96 12.12
N LYS A 87 -8.88 12.55 12.09
CA LYS A 87 -8.18 12.06 13.27
C LYS A 87 -8.16 13.12 14.36
N LEU A 88 -8.29 12.68 15.61
CA LEU A 88 -8.27 13.53 16.79
C LEU A 88 -6.98 13.22 17.54
N ILE A 89 -6.06 14.17 17.59
CA ILE A 89 -4.71 13.90 18.07
C ILE A 89 -4.40 14.81 19.27
N VAL A 90 -4.06 14.20 20.39
CA VAL A 90 -3.51 14.93 21.54
C VAL A 90 -2.00 14.90 21.43
N MET A 91 -1.34 16.05 21.45
CA MET A 91 0.12 16.13 21.38
C MET A 91 0.68 16.93 22.55
N GLY A 92 1.79 16.48 23.11
CA GLY A 92 2.43 17.19 24.20
C GLY A 92 3.65 16.45 24.75
N PHE A 93 4.33 17.05 25.72
CA PHE A 93 5.41 16.35 26.41
C PHE A 93 4.86 15.34 27.40
N LEU A 94 5.43 14.15 27.48
CA LEU A 94 5.19 13.28 28.62
C LEU A 94 5.55 14.04 29.91
N THR A 95 4.65 14.02 30.91
CA THR A 95 4.85 14.72 32.19
C THR A 95 6.24 14.45 32.78
N PRO A 96 6.96 15.50 33.27
CA PRO A 96 8.27 15.32 33.87
C PRO A 96 8.21 14.57 35.22
N ASP A 97 7.04 14.47 35.86
CA ASP A 97 6.87 13.70 37.08
C ASP A 97 6.82 12.19 36.78
N ALA A 98 7.90 11.49 37.11
CA ALA A 98 8.03 10.04 36.93
C ALA A 98 6.92 9.23 37.63
N ARG A 99 6.30 9.75 38.70
CA ARG A 99 5.20 9.07 39.41
C ARG A 99 3.91 9.08 38.61
N GLU A 100 3.70 10.11 37.79
CA GLU A 100 2.48 10.29 36.99
C GLU A 100 2.59 9.67 35.60
N GLN A 101 3.81 9.45 35.08
CA GLN A 101 4.03 8.87 33.75
C GLN A 101 3.31 7.54 33.50
N PRO A 102 3.28 6.56 34.42
CA PRO A 102 2.53 5.33 34.22
C PRO A 102 1.03 5.58 34.01
N SER A 103 0.48 6.56 34.74
CA SER A 103 -0.93 6.94 34.61
C SER A 103 -1.19 7.64 33.28
N ALA A 104 -0.30 8.53 32.85
CA ALA A 104 -0.39 9.20 31.54
C ALA A 104 -0.37 8.18 30.39
N LEU A 105 0.59 7.26 30.40
CA LEU A 105 0.73 6.20 29.38
C LEU A 105 -0.48 5.25 29.36
N LYS A 106 -0.98 4.85 30.53
CA LYS A 106 -2.19 4.03 30.63
C LYS A 106 -3.41 4.78 30.09
N THR A 107 -3.54 6.06 30.42
CA THR A 107 -4.66 6.90 29.96
C THR A 107 -4.63 7.06 28.44
N ALA A 108 -3.45 7.33 27.86
CA ALA A 108 -3.26 7.34 26.41
C ALA A 108 -3.78 6.05 25.76
N SER A 109 -3.31 4.89 26.25
CA SER A 109 -3.75 3.58 25.73
C SER A 109 -5.26 3.34 25.87
N MET A 110 -5.89 3.88 26.91
CA MET A 110 -7.34 3.77 27.11
C MET A 110 -8.14 4.64 26.12
N VAL A 111 -7.73 5.88 25.89
CA VAL A 111 -8.46 6.78 24.97
C VAL A 111 -8.25 6.37 23.51
N GLU A 112 -7.08 5.81 23.18
CA GLU A 112 -6.74 5.27 21.86
C GLU A 112 -7.49 3.97 21.51
N GLN A 113 -8.26 3.38 22.44
CA GLN A 113 -9.22 2.33 22.09
C GLN A 113 -10.27 2.83 21.10
N ASN A 114 -10.52 4.15 21.06
CA ASN A 114 -11.22 4.78 19.95
C ASN A 114 -10.25 4.96 18.79
N PRO A 115 -10.47 4.31 17.62
CA PRO A 115 -9.54 4.36 16.50
C PRO A 115 -9.42 5.75 15.86
N ARG A 116 -10.28 6.71 16.23
CA ARG A 116 -10.19 8.10 15.78
C ARG A 116 -9.19 8.91 16.62
N ILE A 117 -8.91 8.49 17.84
CA ILE A 117 -8.07 9.21 18.81
C ILE A 117 -6.64 8.68 18.78
N GLN A 118 -5.66 9.57 18.81
CA GLN A 118 -4.25 9.26 18.98
C GLN A 118 -3.65 10.19 20.03
N VAL A 119 -2.73 9.69 20.86
CA VAL A 119 -1.95 10.48 21.81
C VAL A 119 -0.47 10.38 21.45
N VAL A 120 0.19 11.51 21.25
CA VAL A 120 1.59 11.58 20.86
C VAL A 120 2.40 12.30 21.92
N PHE A 121 3.38 11.58 22.47
CA PHE A 121 4.36 12.12 23.39
C PHE A 121 5.58 12.62 22.59
N VAL A 122 5.60 13.92 22.31
CA VAL A 122 6.52 14.53 21.33
C VAL A 122 8.00 14.42 21.72
N ASN A 123 8.30 14.27 23.01
CA ASN A 123 9.66 14.07 23.51
C ASN A 123 10.09 12.59 23.61
N THR A 124 9.22 11.64 23.29
CA THR A 124 9.57 10.20 23.28
C THR A 124 9.55 9.61 21.89
N ASP A 125 8.65 10.07 21.02
CA ASP A 125 8.59 9.60 19.63
C ASP A 125 9.68 10.23 18.77
N GLU A 126 10.51 9.38 18.17
CA GLU A 126 11.66 9.79 17.34
C GLU A 126 11.25 10.74 16.21
N GLU A 127 10.08 10.53 15.61
CA GLU A 127 9.55 11.39 14.54
C GLU A 127 9.50 12.88 14.97
N TRP A 128 9.24 13.16 16.24
CA TRP A 128 8.98 14.50 16.76
C TRP A 128 10.20 15.15 17.42
N LEU A 129 11.30 14.40 17.60
CA LEU A 129 12.52 14.93 18.21
C LEU A 129 13.20 15.99 17.34
N PRO A 130 13.79 17.04 17.94
CA PRO A 130 14.53 18.06 17.21
C PRO A 130 15.74 17.47 16.48
N GLY A 131 16.04 17.99 15.28
CA GLY A 131 17.20 17.56 14.48
C GLY A 131 17.01 16.23 13.72
N ASN A 132 15.93 15.48 13.95
CA ASN A 132 15.64 14.29 13.15
C ASN A 132 15.20 14.69 11.74
N LYS A 133 15.92 14.18 10.74
CA LYS A 133 15.63 14.43 9.32
C LYS A 133 14.26 13.87 8.97
N VAL A 134 13.37 14.75 8.51
CA VAL A 134 12.06 14.38 7.97
C VAL A 134 12.30 13.51 6.74
N ARG A 135 12.03 12.21 6.85
CA ARG A 135 11.92 11.37 5.66
C ARG A 135 10.60 11.74 4.99
N ILE A 136 10.69 12.41 3.84
CA ILE A 136 9.54 12.63 2.94
C ILE A 136 9.17 11.26 2.37
N GLY A 137 8.42 10.48 3.14
CA GLY A 137 7.84 9.21 2.71
C GLY A 137 6.44 9.48 2.17
N PHE A 138 6.27 9.34 0.86
CA PHE A 138 4.94 9.22 0.27
C PHE A 138 4.21 8.04 0.93
N GLY A 139 3.12 8.32 1.65
CA GLY A 139 2.21 7.30 2.18
C GLY A 139 2.60 6.73 3.53
N ASN A 140 2.10 7.36 4.60
CA ASN A 140 2.07 6.76 5.93
C ASN A 140 0.97 5.68 5.96
N PHE A 141 1.26 4.49 5.41
CA PHE A 141 0.48 3.29 5.74
C PHE A 141 0.76 2.96 7.20
N SER A 142 -0.24 3.16 8.07
CA SER A 142 -0.22 2.77 9.48
C SER A 142 -0.23 1.23 9.62
N LEU A 143 0.83 0.56 9.20
CA LEU A 143 1.04 -0.88 9.36
C LEU A 143 1.71 -1.25 10.70
N TRP A 144 2.06 -0.27 11.54
CA TRP A 144 2.95 -0.45 12.69
C TRP A 144 2.26 -0.61 14.07
N ASN A 145 1.04 -1.13 14.11
CA ASN A 145 0.49 -1.73 15.34
C ASN A 145 0.55 -3.27 15.35
N LEU A 146 1.20 -3.88 14.37
CA LEU A 146 1.69 -5.25 14.50
C LEU A 146 2.97 -5.19 15.33
N ARG A 147 2.87 -5.48 16.64
CA ARG A 147 4.03 -5.94 17.42
C ARG A 147 4.59 -7.17 16.70
N LEU A 148 5.59 -6.95 15.84
CA LEU A 148 6.36 -8.05 15.27
C LEU A 148 7.00 -8.77 16.46
N PRO A 149 6.68 -10.06 16.71
CA PRO A 149 7.47 -10.84 17.65
C PRO A 149 8.92 -10.76 17.17
N GLN A 150 9.84 -10.66 18.14
CA GLN A 150 11.28 -10.55 17.95
C GLN A 150 11.75 -11.21 16.65
N LEU A 151 12.53 -10.46 15.86
CA LEU A 151 12.97 -10.84 14.52
C LEU A 151 13.32 -12.33 14.46
N PRO A 152 12.68 -13.10 13.56
CA PRO A 152 12.83 -14.54 13.57
C PRO A 152 14.26 -14.97 13.26
N ASN A 153 14.71 -16.00 13.96
CA ASN A 153 15.89 -16.74 13.54
C ASN A 153 15.54 -17.51 12.26
N PHE A 154 15.78 -16.90 11.10
CA PHE A 154 15.44 -17.45 9.78
C PHE A 154 16.09 -18.81 9.49
N GLN A 155 17.09 -19.22 10.28
CA GLN A 155 17.76 -20.52 10.15
C GLN A 155 17.05 -21.65 10.93
N ASP A 156 16.11 -21.35 11.82
CA ASP A 156 15.45 -22.39 12.63
C ASP A 156 14.14 -22.87 11.99
N TRP A 157 14.20 -24.03 11.33
CA TRP A 157 13.03 -24.68 10.70
C TRP A 157 11.90 -24.98 11.69
N ARG A 158 12.21 -25.20 12.98
CA ARG A 158 11.18 -25.46 14.01
C ARG A 158 10.33 -24.23 14.28
N TRP A 159 10.91 -23.03 14.13
CA TRP A 159 10.19 -21.78 14.26
C TRP A 159 9.14 -21.62 13.16
N TRP A 160 9.50 -21.93 11.91
CA TRP A 160 8.58 -21.91 10.78
C TRP A 160 7.38 -22.85 10.98
N PHE A 161 7.62 -24.04 11.52
CA PHE A 161 6.56 -25.00 11.80
C PHE A 161 5.60 -24.52 12.91
N ASN A 162 6.13 -23.89 13.95
CA ASN A 162 5.32 -23.32 15.02
C ASN A 162 4.53 -22.09 14.56
N LEU A 163 5.11 -21.24 13.71
CA LEU A 163 4.44 -20.09 13.10
C LEU A 163 3.27 -20.56 12.21
N ALA A 164 3.51 -21.56 11.38
CA ALA A 164 2.51 -22.21 10.54
C ALA A 164 1.32 -22.75 11.35
N LYS A 165 1.60 -23.37 12.50
CA LYS A 165 0.57 -23.93 13.39
C LYS A 165 -0.24 -22.85 14.11
N ALA A 166 0.41 -21.76 14.51
CA ALA A 166 -0.23 -20.65 15.23
C ALA A 166 -1.06 -19.74 14.32
N ASN A 167 -0.67 -19.59 13.05
CA ASN A 167 -1.30 -18.68 12.10
C ASN A 167 -1.43 -19.35 10.72
N PRO A 168 -2.45 -20.20 10.50
CA PRO A 168 -2.60 -20.94 9.24
C PRO A 168 -2.78 -20.02 8.01
N LEU A 169 -3.30 -18.80 8.21
CA LEU A 169 -3.42 -17.80 7.14
C LEU A 169 -2.07 -17.31 6.60
N ILE A 170 -1.00 -17.31 7.41
CA ILE A 170 0.34 -16.90 6.97
C ILE A 170 0.89 -17.90 5.96
N LEU A 171 0.59 -19.19 6.11
CA LEU A 171 0.96 -20.20 5.11
C LEU A 171 0.20 -20.05 3.80
N VAL A 172 -1.07 -19.65 3.85
CA VAL A 172 -1.85 -19.37 2.63
C VAL A 172 -1.29 -18.16 1.90
N LEU A 173 -0.92 -17.12 2.63
CA LEU A 173 -0.25 -15.93 2.07
C LEU A 173 1.14 -16.26 1.53
N ALA A 174 1.98 -16.96 2.28
CA ALA A 174 3.31 -17.38 1.85
C ALA A 174 3.26 -18.34 0.65
N GLY A 175 2.30 -19.27 0.64
CA GLY A 175 2.03 -20.16 -0.48
C GLY A 175 1.53 -19.41 -1.71
N SER A 176 0.66 -18.40 -1.53
CA SER A 176 0.21 -17.54 -2.64
C SER A 176 1.34 -16.68 -3.21
N LEU A 177 2.28 -16.24 -2.36
CA LEU A 177 3.47 -15.50 -2.80
C LEU A 177 4.43 -16.42 -3.56
N PHE A 178 4.64 -17.66 -3.10
CA PHE A 178 5.51 -18.62 -3.78
C PHE A 178 4.91 -19.18 -5.07
N LEU A 179 3.60 -19.37 -5.12
CA LEU A 179 2.90 -19.77 -6.35
C LEU A 179 2.78 -18.62 -7.36
N GLY A 180 2.80 -17.36 -6.89
CA GLY A 180 2.87 -16.16 -7.73
C GLY A 180 4.27 -15.82 -8.25
N ILE A 181 5.33 -16.41 -7.69
CA ILE A 181 6.73 -16.30 -8.14
C ILE A 181 7.22 -17.69 -8.61
N LEU A 182 6.35 -18.47 -9.26
CA LEU A 182 6.85 -19.36 -10.29
C LEU A 182 7.33 -18.46 -11.43
N PRO A 183 8.60 -18.53 -11.87
CA PRO A 183 8.95 -17.92 -13.14
C PRO A 183 7.96 -18.54 -14.14
N GLU A 184 7.22 -17.69 -14.86
CA GLU A 184 6.51 -18.13 -16.04
C GLU A 184 7.52 -18.96 -16.83
N LEU A 185 7.32 -20.28 -16.88
CA LEU A 185 7.96 -21.13 -17.86
C LEU A 185 7.62 -20.45 -19.17
N ARG A 186 8.63 -19.77 -19.73
CA ARG A 186 8.53 -18.89 -20.89
C ARG A 186 7.51 -19.46 -21.84
N LYS A 187 6.32 -18.85 -21.90
CA LYS A 187 5.48 -19.03 -23.08
C LYS A 187 6.33 -18.43 -24.21
N PRO A 188 6.74 -19.23 -25.21
CA PRO A 188 7.47 -18.67 -26.33
C PRO A 188 6.58 -17.60 -26.94
N THR A 189 7.07 -16.36 -26.94
CA THR A 189 6.45 -15.26 -27.66
C THR A 189 6.24 -15.73 -29.09
N PRO A 190 5.01 -15.74 -29.63
CA PRO A 190 4.80 -16.09 -31.01
C PRO A 190 5.46 -14.99 -31.85
N THR A 191 6.57 -15.33 -32.49
CA THR A 191 7.16 -14.52 -33.54
C THR A 191 6.07 -14.33 -34.60
N PRO A 192 5.70 -13.10 -34.99
CA PRO A 192 4.76 -12.92 -36.08
C PRO A 192 5.35 -13.58 -37.32
N ILE A 193 4.68 -14.63 -37.81
CA ILE A 193 5.03 -15.30 -39.06
C ILE A 193 4.78 -14.30 -40.19
N LYS A 194 5.79 -13.48 -40.50
CA LYS A 194 5.82 -12.72 -41.75
C LYS A 194 6.18 -13.70 -42.85
N ASN A 195 5.26 -13.84 -43.81
CA ASN A 195 5.38 -14.52 -45.09
C ASN A 195 5.49 -16.05 -45.01
N MET A 196 4.41 -16.73 -44.62
CA MET A 196 4.20 -18.13 -44.99
C MET A 196 3.66 -18.17 -46.43
N GLN A 197 4.50 -18.59 -47.37
CA GLN A 197 4.06 -18.96 -48.73
C GLN A 197 3.55 -20.40 -48.68
N PHE A 198 2.27 -20.62 -48.96
CA PHE A 198 1.69 -21.96 -49.09
C PHE A 198 1.82 -22.41 -50.54
N THR A 199 2.43 -23.57 -50.75
CA THR A 199 2.61 -24.15 -52.09
C THR A 199 1.43 -25.07 -52.39
N SER A 200 0.86 -24.93 -53.59
CA SER A 200 -0.23 -25.80 -54.05
C SER A 200 0.16 -27.27 -54.01
N GLY A 201 -0.76 -28.14 -53.57
CA GLY A 201 -0.55 -29.58 -53.52
C GLY A 201 0.05 -30.11 -52.21
N GLN A 202 0.57 -29.25 -51.33
CA GLN A 202 1.06 -29.67 -50.02
C GLN A 202 -0.08 -29.87 -49.00
N ILE A 203 0.08 -30.90 -48.16
CA ILE A 203 -0.84 -31.20 -47.05
C ILE A 203 -0.22 -30.72 -45.74
N TYR A 204 -0.95 -29.88 -45.03
CA TYR A 204 -0.55 -29.30 -43.76
C TYR A 204 -1.43 -29.86 -42.65
N SER A 205 -0.86 -30.12 -41.46
CA SER A 205 -1.65 -30.54 -40.30
C SER A 205 -1.81 -29.40 -39.30
N PHE A 206 -3.07 -29.16 -38.91
CA PHE A 206 -3.42 -28.19 -37.89
C PHE A 206 -4.40 -28.82 -36.89
N ARG A 207 -4.04 -28.82 -35.60
CA ARG A 207 -4.83 -29.40 -34.50
C ARG A 207 -5.39 -30.80 -34.80
N GLY A 208 -4.58 -31.65 -35.45
CA GLY A 208 -4.96 -33.03 -35.80
C GLY A 208 -5.83 -33.17 -37.04
N SER A 209 -6.16 -32.09 -37.74
CA SER A 209 -6.86 -32.11 -39.02
C SER A 209 -5.90 -31.88 -40.19
N GLN A 210 -6.06 -32.61 -41.29
CA GLN A 210 -5.28 -32.43 -42.51
C GLN A 210 -5.94 -31.40 -43.43
N ILE A 211 -5.17 -30.43 -43.88
CA ILE A 211 -5.59 -29.34 -44.76
C ILE A 211 -4.78 -29.46 -46.05
N ARG A 212 -5.47 -29.66 -47.17
CA ARG A 212 -4.88 -29.62 -48.52
C ARG A 212 -5.29 -28.32 -49.20
N PHE A 213 -4.32 -27.63 -49.78
CA PHE A 213 -4.57 -26.43 -50.58
C PHE A 213 -4.65 -26.82 -52.06
N ASP A 214 -5.84 -26.74 -52.64
CA ASP A 214 -6.04 -26.90 -54.08
C ASP A 214 -5.89 -25.54 -54.76
N SER A 215 -4.84 -25.32 -55.57
CA SER A 215 -4.78 -24.15 -56.42
C SER A 215 -5.69 -24.32 -57.63
N GLN A 216 -6.94 -23.87 -57.51
CA GLN A 216 -7.63 -23.33 -58.67
C GLN A 216 -8.12 -21.92 -58.32
N ILE A 217 -7.22 -20.96 -58.52
CA ILE A 217 -7.58 -19.55 -58.55
C ILE A 217 -7.51 -19.14 -60.02
N ASN A 218 -8.66 -19.18 -60.70
CA ASN A 218 -8.85 -18.41 -61.92
C ASN A 218 -8.86 -16.93 -61.53
N SER A 219 -8.13 -16.15 -62.31
CA SER A 219 -7.84 -14.72 -62.16
C SER A 219 -9.05 -13.87 -61.76
N GLY A 220 -8.95 -13.18 -60.62
CA GLY A 220 -9.79 -12.00 -60.30
C GLY A 220 -10.55 -12.03 -58.98
N ALA A 221 -10.63 -13.16 -58.27
CA ALA A 221 -11.35 -13.25 -56.99
C ALA A 221 -10.39 -13.46 -55.80
N SER A 222 -10.74 -12.88 -54.65
CA SER A 222 -10.01 -13.07 -53.38
C SER A 222 -9.85 -14.56 -53.06
N PRO A 223 -8.68 -15.01 -52.56
CA PRO A 223 -8.44 -16.43 -52.28
C PRO A 223 -9.44 -16.93 -51.24
N ARG A 224 -10.16 -18.01 -51.57
CA ARG A 224 -11.05 -18.72 -50.64
C ARG A 224 -10.32 -19.92 -50.06
N PHE A 225 -10.28 -20.00 -48.74
CA PHE A 225 -9.65 -21.11 -48.02
C PHE A 225 -10.70 -22.18 -47.75
N VAL A 226 -10.43 -23.41 -48.19
CA VAL A 226 -11.33 -24.55 -47.98
C VAL A 226 -10.54 -25.61 -47.24
N PHE A 227 -11.12 -26.16 -46.17
CA PHE A 227 -10.60 -27.36 -45.51
C PHE A 227 -11.59 -28.51 -45.66
N LEU A 228 -11.06 -29.73 -45.54
CA LEU A 228 -11.86 -30.94 -45.41
C LEU A 228 -11.90 -31.28 -43.92
N ASP A 229 -13.09 -31.45 -43.36
CA ASP A 229 -13.20 -31.97 -42.01
C ASP A 229 -12.87 -33.48 -41.97
N SER A 230 -12.83 -34.06 -40.77
CA SER A 230 -12.51 -35.49 -40.57
C SER A 230 -13.48 -36.45 -41.26
N SER A 231 -14.61 -35.97 -41.78
CA SER A 231 -15.57 -36.73 -42.59
C SER A 231 -15.37 -36.56 -44.10
N GLY A 232 -14.36 -35.80 -44.53
CA GLY A 232 -14.06 -35.51 -45.93
C GLY A 232 -14.98 -34.45 -46.54
N LYS A 233 -15.74 -33.69 -45.74
CA LYS A 233 -16.63 -32.63 -46.24
C LYS A 233 -15.90 -31.29 -46.31
N ARG A 234 -16.07 -30.58 -47.43
CA ARG A 234 -15.51 -29.24 -47.66
C ARG A 234 -16.22 -28.20 -46.80
N LYS A 235 -15.44 -27.37 -46.11
CA LYS A 235 -15.91 -26.18 -45.38
C LYS A 235 -15.04 -24.96 -45.75
N GLU A 236 -15.70 -23.85 -46.09
CA GLU A 236 -15.02 -22.58 -46.34
C GLU A 236 -14.65 -21.89 -45.03
N ILE A 237 -13.44 -21.34 -44.96
CA ILE A 237 -12.94 -20.56 -43.82
C ILE A 237 -12.92 -19.08 -44.20
N GLY A 238 -13.59 -18.24 -43.41
CA GLY A 238 -13.49 -16.79 -43.52
C GLY A 238 -12.11 -16.27 -43.10
N GLN A 239 -11.70 -15.11 -43.63
CA GLN A 239 -10.34 -14.54 -43.45
C GLN A 239 -9.88 -14.39 -41.98
N GLN A 240 -10.80 -14.35 -41.01
CA GLN A 240 -10.50 -14.25 -39.58
C GLN A 240 -9.76 -15.44 -38.97
N PHE A 241 -9.76 -16.60 -39.61
CA PHE A 241 -9.12 -17.79 -39.04
C PHE A 241 -7.58 -17.76 -39.14
N ILE A 242 -7.03 -16.99 -40.08
CA ILE A 242 -5.59 -16.92 -40.33
C ILE A 242 -4.85 -16.24 -39.17
N SER A 243 -5.50 -15.35 -38.42
CA SER A 243 -4.90 -14.69 -37.26
C SER A 243 -4.75 -15.59 -36.02
N GLU A 244 -5.36 -16.77 -35.99
CA GLU A 244 -5.34 -17.68 -34.83
C GLU A 244 -4.40 -18.89 -35.02
N VAL A 245 -3.79 -19.03 -36.19
CA VAL A 245 -2.89 -20.14 -36.50
C VAL A 245 -1.48 -19.81 -35.97
N GLN A 246 -1.13 -20.37 -34.82
CA GLN A 246 0.18 -20.14 -34.18
C GLN A 246 1.24 -21.20 -34.55
N GLU A 247 0.85 -22.35 -35.11
CA GLU A 247 1.78 -23.41 -35.51
C GLU A 247 1.24 -24.22 -36.69
N VAL A 248 2.04 -24.35 -37.74
CA VAL A 248 1.77 -25.21 -38.90
C VAL A 248 2.93 -26.19 -39.06
N LYS A 249 2.62 -27.48 -39.10
CA LYS A 249 3.62 -28.54 -39.31
C LYS A 249 3.47 -29.07 -40.74
N ILE A 250 4.52 -28.92 -41.55
CA ILE A 250 4.60 -29.48 -42.91
C ILE A 250 4.82 -30.99 -42.76
N LEU A 251 3.93 -31.82 -43.33
CA LEU A 251 3.99 -33.26 -43.09
C LEU A 251 4.81 -34.05 -44.11
N SER A 252 5.06 -33.53 -45.32
CA SER A 252 6.11 -33.96 -46.26
C SER A 252 5.88 -33.34 -47.65
N GLU A 253 6.92 -33.24 -48.46
CA GLU A 253 6.81 -33.20 -49.93
C GLU A 253 6.77 -34.64 -50.44
N GLN A 254 5.77 -34.99 -51.26
CA GLN A 254 5.73 -36.21 -52.06
C GLN A 254 5.69 -35.83 -53.54
#